data_AF-A0A2M8NF81-F1
#
_entry.id   AF-A0A2M8NF81-F1
#
_cell.length_a   1.000
_cell.length_b   1.000
_cell.length_c   1.000
_cell.angle_alpha   90.00
_cell.angle_beta   90.00
_cell.angle_gamma   90.00
#
_symmetry.space_group_name_H-M   'P 1'
#
loop_
_entity.id
_entity.type
_entity.pdbx_description
1 polymer ?
#
loop_
_entity_poly.entity_id
_entity_poly.type
_entity_poly.pdbx_seq_one_letter_code
_entity_poly.pdbx_strand_id
1 'polypeptide(L)'
;MTEQRRRGGDKRSSLLIHRRRLFLIRRLIRGSATAEELINEANTTFTDVPEGIYPADASAALRRDIAALRVEYGCAIERDDDGVYTLKSPGSLALIDLPDHEIEAVAFLLDVYRESDLPIAAPIGTFLARIGALMPEDRQNR
;
A
#
# COMPACT_ATOMS: atom_id res chain seq x y z
N MET A 1 -20.80 22.07 -36.67
CA MET A 1 -20.55 22.21 -35.22
C MET A 1 -20.38 20.83 -34.64
N THR A 2 -19.15 20.49 -34.29
CA THR A 2 -18.74 19.15 -33.85
C THR A 2 -19.06 19.02 -32.36
N GLU A 3 -20.05 18.20 -32.01
CA GLU A 3 -20.38 17.93 -30.61
C GLU A 3 -19.22 17.20 -29.93
N GLN A 4 -18.59 17.90 -29.00
CA GLN A 4 -17.61 17.41 -28.07
C GLN A 4 -18.25 16.32 -27.19
N ARG A 5 -18.10 15.05 -27.56
CA ARG A 5 -18.43 13.91 -26.69
C ARG A 5 -17.54 13.96 -25.46
N ARG A 6 -18.07 14.47 -24.35
CA ARG A 6 -17.49 14.33 -23.01
C ARG A 6 -17.28 12.85 -22.71
N ARG A 7 -16.01 12.41 -22.69
CA ARG A 7 -15.56 11.10 -22.22
C ARG A 7 -15.87 10.96 -20.72
N GLY A 8 -17.07 10.50 -20.37
CA GLY A 8 -17.35 9.98 -19.04
C GLY A 8 -16.77 8.57 -18.95
N GLY A 9 -15.74 8.35 -18.13
CA GLY A 9 -15.29 7.00 -17.82
C GLY A 9 -16.44 6.20 -17.17
N ASP A 10 -16.59 4.93 -17.54
CA ASP A 10 -17.58 4.05 -16.94
C ASP A 10 -17.32 3.94 -15.42
N LYS A 11 -18.36 4.12 -14.61
CA LYS A 11 -18.32 3.97 -13.15
C LYS A 11 -17.72 2.62 -12.75
N ARG A 12 -17.98 1.57 -13.54
CA ARG A 12 -17.43 0.23 -13.31
C ARG A 12 -15.90 0.23 -13.43
N SER A 13 -15.34 0.90 -14.43
CA SER A 13 -13.89 1.00 -14.61
C SER A 13 -13.23 1.80 -13.47
N SER A 14 -13.87 2.88 -13.00
CA SER A 14 -13.37 3.67 -11.87
C SER A 14 -13.33 2.85 -10.57
N LEU A 15 -14.36 2.05 -10.30
CA LEU A 15 -14.39 1.19 -9.12
C LEU A 15 -13.30 0.10 -9.17
N LEU A 16 -13.09 -0.53 -10.33
CA LEU A 16 -12.04 -1.55 -10.49
C LEU A 16 -10.65 -0.95 -10.28
N ILE A 17 -10.38 0.24 -10.85
CA ILE A 17 -9.12 0.97 -10.62
C ILE A 17 -8.90 1.21 -9.12
N HIS A 18 -9.92 1.71 -8.43
CA HIS A 18 -9.84 1.98 -7.00
C HIS A 18 -9.54 0.70 -6.20
N ARG A 19 -10.24 -0.41 -6.48
CA ARG A 19 -10.00 -1.71 -5.84
C ARG A 19 -8.57 -2.22 -6.08
N ARG A 20 -8.04 -2.10 -7.30
CA ARG A 20 -6.64 -2.48 -7.60
C ARG A 20 -5.65 -1.68 -6.77
N ARG A 21 -5.80 -0.36 -6.71
CA ARG A 21 -4.90 0.53 -5.94
C ARG A 21 -4.90 0.19 -4.45
N LEU A 22 -6.07 -0.01 -3.85
CA LEU A 22 -6.19 -0.44 -2.45
C LEU A 22 -5.54 -1.82 -2.21
N PHE A 23 -5.74 -2.75 -3.15
CA PHE A 23 -5.11 -4.06 -3.09
C PHE A 23 -3.57 -3.94 -3.11
N LEU A 24 -3.01 -3.14 -4.02
CA LEU A 24 -1.55 -2.98 -4.14
C LEU A 24 -0.93 -2.48 -2.85
N ILE A 25 -1.53 -1.48 -2.21
CA ILE A 25 -1.05 -0.96 -0.92
C ILE A 25 -1.10 -2.06 0.14
N ARG A 26 -2.24 -2.73 0.32
CA ARG A 26 -2.37 -3.83 1.28
C ARG A 26 -1.37 -4.96 1.04
N ARG A 27 -1.09 -5.27 -0.22
CA ARG A 27 -0.14 -6.32 -0.59
C ARG A 27 1.30 -5.91 -0.30
N LEU A 28 1.68 -4.67 -0.59
CA LEU A 28 3.05 -4.19 -0.37
C LEU A 28 3.38 -3.94 1.11
N ILE A 29 2.38 -3.69 1.97
CA ILE A 29 2.56 -3.69 3.44
C ILE A 29 3.02 -5.06 3.95
N ARG A 30 2.59 -6.16 3.30
CA ARG A 30 2.98 -7.52 3.69
C ARG A 30 4.41 -7.86 3.31
N GLY A 31 4.98 -7.13 2.35
CA GLY A 31 6.32 -7.34 1.84
C GLY A 31 6.44 -6.94 0.38
N SER A 32 7.68 -6.90 -0.08
CA SER A 32 8.02 -6.63 -1.48
C SER A 32 7.42 -7.70 -2.42
N ALA A 33 7.20 -7.32 -3.68
CA ALA A 33 6.61 -8.22 -4.69
C ALA A 33 6.96 -7.78 -6.12
N THR A 34 7.13 -8.74 -7.02
CA THR A 34 7.29 -8.51 -8.46
C THR A 34 5.99 -8.02 -9.11
N ALA A 35 6.09 -7.48 -10.32
CA ALA A 35 4.89 -7.12 -11.10
C ALA A 35 3.96 -8.32 -11.33
N GLU A 36 4.53 -9.48 -11.60
CA GLU A 36 3.79 -10.72 -11.85
C GLU A 36 3.01 -11.17 -10.62
N GLU A 37 3.66 -11.21 -9.46
CA GLU A 37 3.00 -11.54 -8.18
C GLU A 37 1.85 -10.57 -7.89
N LEU A 38 2.08 -9.26 -8.04
CA LEU A 38 1.05 -8.25 -7.79
C LEU A 38 -0.17 -8.42 -8.72
N ILE A 39 0.04 -8.73 -9.99
CA ILE A 39 -1.04 -8.93 -10.96
C ILE A 39 -1.78 -10.23 -10.69
N ASN A 40 -1.05 -11.33 -10.49
CA ASN A 40 -1.62 -12.65 -10.27
C ASN A 40 -2.42 -12.69 -8.96
N GLU A 41 -1.85 -12.21 -7.86
CA GLU A 41 -2.54 -12.16 -6.57
C GLU A 41 -3.76 -11.23 -6.60
N ALA A 42 -3.72 -10.12 -7.35
CA ALA A 42 -4.89 -9.26 -7.51
C ALA A 42 -6.02 -10.02 -8.23
N ASN A 43 -5.70 -10.70 -9.34
CA ASN A 43 -6.68 -11.46 -10.10
C ASN A 43 -7.26 -12.64 -9.29
N THR A 44 -6.47 -13.32 -8.46
CA THR A 44 -6.98 -14.39 -7.58
C THR A 44 -7.77 -13.86 -6.39
N THR A 45 -7.48 -12.65 -5.92
CA THR A 45 -8.22 -12.00 -4.81
C THR A 45 -9.63 -11.57 -5.22
N PHE A 46 -9.80 -11.12 -6.46
CA PHE A 46 -11.06 -10.54 -6.96
C PHE A 46 -11.79 -11.50 -7.89
N THR A 47 -12.25 -12.62 -7.32
CA THR A 47 -12.99 -13.68 -8.04
C THR A 47 -14.36 -13.24 -8.56
N ASP A 48 -14.90 -12.12 -8.07
CA ASP A 48 -16.12 -11.49 -8.56
C ASP A 48 -15.95 -10.79 -9.93
N VAL A 49 -14.73 -10.74 -10.46
CA VAL A 49 -14.42 -10.20 -11.79
C VAL A 49 -13.96 -11.35 -12.69
N PRO A 50 -14.85 -11.94 -13.53
CA PRO A 50 -14.54 -13.16 -14.28
C PRO A 50 -13.33 -13.07 -15.21
N GLU A 51 -13.09 -11.90 -15.79
CA GLU A 51 -11.96 -11.64 -16.70
C GLU A 51 -10.65 -11.28 -15.94
N GLY A 52 -10.68 -11.24 -14.61
CA GLY A 52 -9.64 -10.68 -13.77
C GLY A 52 -9.79 -9.16 -13.57
N ILE A 53 -9.23 -8.65 -12.47
CA ILE A 53 -9.31 -7.23 -12.15
C ILE A 53 -8.40 -6.37 -13.03
N TYR A 54 -7.29 -6.94 -13.52
CA TYR A 54 -6.41 -6.29 -14.48
C TYR A 54 -6.89 -6.56 -15.92
N PRO A 55 -6.84 -5.55 -16.81
CA PRO A 55 -7.12 -5.74 -18.23
C PRO A 55 -5.99 -6.53 -18.92
N ALA A 56 -6.17 -6.87 -20.20
CA ALA A 56 -5.18 -7.61 -20.99
C ALA A 56 -3.76 -7.00 -20.94
N ASP A 57 -3.63 -5.67 -21.03
CA ASP A 57 -2.35 -4.99 -20.79
C ASP A 57 -2.16 -4.68 -19.28
N ALA A 58 -1.98 -5.76 -18.51
CA ALA A 58 -1.89 -5.70 -17.05
C ALA A 58 -0.64 -4.93 -16.60
N SER A 59 0.50 -5.07 -17.30
CA SER A 59 1.74 -4.38 -16.96
C SER A 59 1.64 -2.86 -17.13
N ALA A 60 0.98 -2.36 -18.18
CA ALA A 60 0.74 -0.92 -18.30
C ALA A 60 -0.27 -0.42 -17.28
N ALA A 61 -1.31 -1.21 -16.97
CA ALA A 61 -2.28 -0.86 -15.95
C ALA A 61 -1.64 -0.77 -14.56
N LEU A 62 -0.82 -1.76 -14.16
CA LEU A 62 -0.07 -1.75 -12.91
C LEU A 62 0.82 -0.51 -12.80
N ARG A 63 1.59 -0.19 -13.85
CA ARG A 63 2.44 1.02 -13.87
C ARG A 63 1.63 2.30 -13.64
N ARG A 64 0.45 2.42 -14.25
CA ARG A 64 -0.46 3.55 -14.04
C ARG A 64 -1.02 3.59 -12.62
N ASP A 65 -1.38 2.43 -12.06
CA ASP A 65 -1.90 2.36 -10.69
C ASP A 65 -0.81 2.74 -9.67
N ILE A 66 0.44 2.28 -9.84
CA ILE A 66 1.58 2.70 -9.00
C ILE A 66 1.90 4.19 -9.16
N ALA A 67 1.91 4.71 -10.39
CA ALA A 67 2.14 6.14 -10.63
C ALA A 67 1.05 7.00 -9.96
N ALA A 68 -0.21 6.58 -10.05
CA ALA A 68 -1.31 7.26 -9.39
C ALA A 68 -1.19 7.20 -7.86
N LEU A 69 -0.80 6.07 -7.28
CA LEU A 69 -0.56 5.97 -5.84
C LEU A 69 0.51 6.95 -5.35
N ARG A 70 1.61 7.09 -6.11
CA ARG A 70 2.67 8.07 -5.84
C ARG A 70 2.16 9.51 -5.93
N VAL A 71 1.39 9.85 -6.97
CA VAL A 71 0.97 11.24 -7.25
C VAL A 71 -0.21 11.68 -6.39
N GLU A 72 -1.24 10.84 -6.27
CA GLU A 72 -2.50 11.19 -5.60
C GLU A 72 -2.38 11.10 -4.07
N TYR A 73 -1.57 10.15 -3.58
CA TYR A 73 -1.48 9.85 -2.14
C TYR A 73 -0.06 10.02 -1.57
N GLY A 74 0.92 10.40 -2.39
CA GLY A 74 2.30 10.54 -1.91
C GLY A 74 2.95 9.23 -1.48
N CYS A 75 2.45 8.07 -1.90
CA CYS A 75 3.05 6.80 -1.49
C CYS A 75 4.49 6.69 -2.01
N ALA A 76 5.44 6.40 -1.12
CA ALA A 76 6.82 6.09 -1.51
C ALA A 76 6.92 4.61 -1.89
N ILE A 77 6.64 4.30 -3.16
CA ILE A 77 6.82 2.96 -3.71
C ILE A 77 8.09 2.99 -4.57
N GLU A 78 9.02 2.08 -4.33
CA GLU A 78 10.24 1.92 -5.12
C GLU A 78 10.17 0.64 -5.96
N ARG A 79 10.94 0.61 -7.05
CA ARG A 79 11.15 -0.60 -7.86
C ARG A 79 12.65 -0.75 -8.05
N ASP A 80 13.21 -1.89 -7.65
CA ASP A 80 14.62 -2.18 -7.86
C ASP A 80 14.93 -2.69 -9.29
N ASP A 81 16.21 -2.98 -9.55
CA ASP A 81 16.70 -3.44 -10.84
C ASP A 81 16.15 -4.83 -11.22
N ASP A 82 15.86 -5.67 -10.23
CA ASP A 82 15.20 -6.97 -10.40
C ASP A 82 13.69 -6.83 -10.67
N GLY A 83 13.17 -5.62 -10.58
CA GLY A 83 11.79 -5.28 -10.88
C GLY A 83 10.81 -5.55 -9.75
N VAL A 84 11.30 -5.70 -8.52
CA VAL A 84 10.54 -5.90 -7.31
C VAL A 84 10.09 -4.56 -6.75
N TYR A 85 8.80 -4.45 -6.44
CA TYR A 85 8.22 -3.27 -5.81
C TYR A 85 8.26 -3.38 -4.29
N THR A 86 8.62 -2.26 -3.63
CA THR A 86 8.61 -2.14 -2.17
C THR A 86 7.89 -0.86 -1.75
N LEU A 87 6.99 -0.95 -0.77
CA LEU A 87 6.38 0.21 -0.13
C LEU A 87 7.29 0.69 1.02
N LYS A 88 7.82 1.91 0.89
CA LYS A 88 8.62 2.59 1.92
C LYS A 88 7.77 3.46 2.84
N SER A 89 6.73 4.09 2.30
CA SER A 89 5.76 4.90 3.05
C SER A 89 4.39 4.85 2.38
N PRO A 90 3.28 4.69 3.13
CA PRO A 90 1.93 4.78 2.58
C PRO A 90 1.53 6.21 2.20
N GLY A 91 2.33 7.23 2.53
CA GLY A 91 1.98 8.63 2.30
C GLY A 91 0.71 9.03 3.07
N SER A 92 -0.18 9.76 2.41
CA SER A 92 -1.42 10.27 3.02
C SER A 92 -2.55 9.24 3.13
N LEU A 93 -2.33 7.98 2.72
CA LEU A 93 -3.33 6.91 2.88
C LEU A 93 -3.57 6.47 4.32
N ALA A 94 -2.87 7.07 5.30
CA ALA A 94 -3.07 6.95 6.75
C ALA A 94 -3.76 5.64 7.14
N LEU A 95 -2.97 4.58 7.23
CA LEU A 95 -3.52 3.23 7.33
C LEU A 95 -3.92 2.88 8.76
N ILE A 96 -3.33 3.56 9.73
CA ILE A 96 -3.66 3.48 11.15
C ILE A 96 -3.52 4.89 11.74
N ASP A 97 -4.57 5.41 12.37
CA ASP A 97 -4.53 6.69 13.10
C ASP A 97 -4.84 6.42 14.58
N LEU A 98 -3.79 6.15 15.36
CA LEU A 98 -3.91 5.82 16.78
C LEU A 98 -4.20 7.08 17.60
N PRO A 99 -4.99 7.01 18.68
CA PRO A 99 -5.09 8.12 19.63
C PRO A 99 -3.74 8.36 20.34
N ASP A 100 -3.50 9.58 20.83
CA ASP A 100 -2.18 9.97 21.37
C ASP A 100 -1.66 9.02 22.48
N HIS A 101 -2.54 8.57 23.39
CA HIS A 101 -2.16 7.65 24.46
C HIS A 101 -1.73 6.26 23.95
N GLU A 102 -2.23 5.81 22.79
CA GLU A 102 -1.79 4.56 22.16
C GLU A 102 -0.46 4.75 21.44
N ILE A 103 -0.18 5.95 20.90
CA ILE A 103 1.13 6.30 20.36
C ILE A 103 2.18 6.27 21.46
N GLU A 104 1.89 6.90 22.61
CA GLU A 104 2.75 6.87 23.79
C GLU A 104 3.01 5.43 24.26
N ALA A 105 1.97 4.57 24.25
CA ALA A 105 2.12 3.16 24.60
C ALA A 105 3.03 2.40 23.61
N VAL A 106 2.89 2.63 22.30
CA VAL A 106 3.76 2.02 21.28
C VAL A 106 5.22 2.49 21.44
N ALA A 107 5.44 3.78 21.67
CA ALA A 107 6.77 4.34 21.90
C ALA A 107 7.43 3.75 23.15
N PHE A 108 6.67 3.68 24.25
CA PHE A 108 7.13 3.04 25.48
C PHE A 108 7.51 1.57 25.26
N LEU A 109 6.67 0.80 24.56
CA LEU A 109 6.98 -0.61 24.26
C LEU A 109 8.23 -0.75 23.37
N LEU A 110 8.42 0.14 22.39
CA LEU A 110 9.63 0.15 21.56
C LEU A 110 10.90 0.33 22.39
N ASP A 111 10.88 1.24 23.36
CA ASP A 111 12.02 1.47 24.25
C ASP A 111 12.26 0.28 25.19
N VAL A 112 11.20 -0.27 25.80
CA VAL A 112 11.29 -1.45 26.68
C VAL A 112 11.90 -2.66 25.95
N TYR A 113 11.48 -2.91 24.72
CA TYR A 113 11.96 -4.06 23.95
C TYR A 113 13.31 -3.83 23.27
N ARG A 114 13.78 -2.57 23.14
CA ARG A 114 15.10 -2.27 22.56
C ARG A 114 16.25 -2.87 23.36
N GLU A 115 16.12 -2.88 24.69
CA GLU A 115 17.14 -3.38 25.63
C GLU A 115 16.80 -4.77 26.18
N SER A 116 15.78 -5.42 25.64
CA SER A 116 15.29 -6.70 26.15
C SER A 116 16.07 -7.88 25.57
N ASP A 117 16.55 -8.76 26.44
CA ASP A 117 17.16 -10.06 26.06
C ASP A 117 16.11 -11.16 25.78
N LEU A 118 14.82 -10.82 25.77
CA LEU A 118 13.77 -11.79 25.48
C LEU A 118 13.89 -12.28 24.02
N PRO A 119 13.73 -13.59 23.74
CA PRO A 119 13.77 -14.10 22.36
C PRO A 119 12.75 -13.44 21.41
N ILE A 120 11.68 -12.87 21.97
CA ILE A 120 10.59 -12.22 21.23
C ILE A 120 10.85 -10.73 20.98
N ALA A 121 11.91 -10.14 21.54
CA ALA A 121 12.19 -8.71 21.45
C ALA A 121 12.38 -8.23 20.01
N ALA A 122 13.16 -8.95 19.19
CA ALA A 122 13.37 -8.58 17.79
C ALA A 122 12.08 -8.65 16.93
N PRO A 123 11.26 -9.72 17.00
CA PRO A 123 9.94 -9.74 16.37
C PRO A 123 9.01 -8.62 16.82
N ILE A 124 8.96 -8.31 18.13
CA ILE A 124 8.13 -7.22 18.66
C ILE A 124 8.62 -5.86 18.16
N GLY A 125 9.94 -5.62 18.18
CA GLY A 125 10.51 -4.39 17.64
C GLY A 125 10.16 -4.20 16.16
N THR A 126 10.23 -5.28 15.36
CA THR A 126 9.82 -5.24 13.94
C THR A 126 8.32 -4.95 13.77
N PHE A 127 7.48 -5.54 14.62
CA PHE A 127 6.03 -5.30 14.61
C PHE A 127 5.70 -3.84 14.96
N LEU A 128 6.26 -3.31 16.06
CA LEU A 128 6.00 -1.95 16.51
C LEU A 128 6.55 -0.91 15.52
N ALA A 129 7.73 -1.15 14.95
CA ALA A 129 8.26 -0.30 13.87
C ALA A 129 7.33 -0.27 12.65
N ARG A 130 6.73 -1.42 12.30
CA ARG A 130 5.72 -1.48 11.23
C ARG A 130 4.46 -0.72 11.57
N ILE A 131 3.95 -0.81 12.80
CA ILE A 131 2.80 -0.01 13.26
C ILE A 131 3.12 1.48 13.11
N GLY A 132 4.30 1.90 13.56
CA GLY A 132 4.76 3.29 13.43
C GLY A 132 4.76 3.78 11.98
N ALA A 133 5.34 3.01 11.06
CA ALA A 133 5.41 3.36 9.63
C ALA A 133 4.04 3.43 8.92
N LEU A 134 2.98 2.89 9.51
CA LEU A 134 1.61 2.95 8.97
C LEU A 134 0.82 4.18 9.44
N MET A 135 1.35 4.94 10.41
CA MET A 135 0.75 6.17 10.91
C MET A 135 0.98 7.35 9.97
N PRO A 136 0.15 8.41 10.03
CA PRO A 136 0.42 9.67 9.36
C PRO A 136 1.81 10.22 9.70
N GLU A 137 2.51 10.83 8.73
CA GLU A 137 3.90 11.30 8.89
C GLU A 137 4.08 12.27 10.07
N ASP A 138 3.09 13.12 10.32
CA ASP A 138 3.06 14.07 11.44
C ASP A 138 2.95 13.40 12.82
N ARG A 139 2.58 12.11 12.86
CA ARG A 139 2.46 11.30 14.07
C ARG A 139 3.61 10.31 14.26
N GLN A 140 4.42 10.04 13.23
CA GLN A 140 5.53 9.08 13.31
C GLN A 140 6.70 9.53 14.20
N ASN A 141 6.86 10.85 14.41
CA ASN A 141 7.97 11.45 15.17
C ASN A 141 7.51 12.09 16.49
N ARG A 142 6.35 11.67 17.02
CA ARG A 142 5.85 12.11 18.33
C ARG A 142 6.31 11.16 19.44
#